data_AF-R7U8J6-F1
#
_entry.id   AF-R7U8J6-F1
#
_cell.length_a   1.000
_cell.length_b   1.000
_cell.length_c   1.000
_cell.angle_alpha   90.00
_cell.angle_beta   90.00
_cell.angle_gamma   90.00
#
_symmetry.space_group_name_H-M   'P 1'
#
loop_
_entity.id
_entity.type
_entity.pdbx_description
1 polymer ?
#
loop_
_entity_poly.entity_id
_entity_poly.type
_entity_poly.pdbx_seq_one_letter_code
_entity_poly.pdbx_strand_id
1 'polypeptide(L)'
;MPIEKMLAEECDVLCLQETWLTKQDLGGLSDLHPGYVGVGEATTDLNSGLLRGRVAGGVAIMWRSCHGHLISEVRLGVDWAIGIEYRSADHHFYIITIYAPYECRDNEPLYLERM
;
A
#
# COMPACT_ATOMS: atom_id res chain seq x y z
N MET A 1 15.08 10.05 -2.55
CA MET A 1 14.38 11.34 -2.37
C MET A 1 13.48 11.19 -1.16
N PRO A 2 13.45 12.12 -0.20
CA PRO A 2 12.53 12.02 0.94
C PRO A 2 11.08 11.95 0.43
N ILE A 3 10.24 11.11 1.03
CA ILE A 3 8.83 10.95 0.65
C ILE A 3 8.06 12.27 0.67
N GLU A 4 8.44 13.16 1.59
CA GLU A 4 7.93 14.53 1.73
C GLU A 4 8.12 15.35 0.44
N LYS A 5 9.25 15.14 -0.26
CA LYS A 5 9.55 15.83 -1.52
C LYS A 5 8.77 15.23 -2.70
N MET A 6 8.49 13.91 -2.68
CA MET A 6 7.60 13.27 -3.67
C MET A 6 6.14 13.74 -3.50
N LEU A 7 5.68 13.88 -2.26
CA LEU A 7 4.34 14.38 -1.95
C LEU A 7 4.18 15.86 -2.36
N ALA A 8 5.28 16.63 -2.32
CA ALA A 8 5.35 18.00 -2.81
C ALA A 8 5.36 18.13 -4.35
N GLU A 9 5.67 17.06 -5.10
CA GLU A 9 5.74 17.06 -6.58
C GLU A 9 4.38 16.81 -7.28
N GLU A 10 3.27 17.05 -6.59
CA GLU A 10 1.91 17.08 -7.16
C GLU A 10 1.39 15.83 -7.88
N CYS A 11 1.78 14.62 -7.45
CA CYS A 11 1.12 13.41 -7.94
C CYS A 11 -0.34 13.32 -7.43
N ASP A 12 -1.25 12.76 -8.24
CA ASP A 12 -2.65 12.54 -7.80
C ASP A 12 -2.79 11.29 -6.94
N VAL A 13 -2.03 10.24 -7.29
CA VAL A 13 -1.98 8.95 -6.60
C VAL A 13 -0.52 8.52 -6.48
N LEU A 14 -0.12 8.13 -5.27
CA LEU A 14 1.21 7.64 -4.92
C LEU A 14 1.11 6.17 -4.47
N CYS A 15 1.85 5.31 -5.18
CA CYS A 15 1.96 3.89 -4.92
C CYS A 15 3.31 3.60 -4.25
N LEU A 16 3.29 2.97 -3.07
CA LEU A 16 4.46 2.70 -2.25
C LEU A 16 4.60 1.20 -2.00
N GLN A 17 5.82 0.71 -2.15
CA GLN A 17 6.20 -0.68 -1.88
C GLN A 17 7.36 -0.68 -0.91
N GLU A 18 7.59 -1.83 -0.26
CA GLU A 18 8.60 -1.95 0.78
C GLU A 18 8.44 -0.82 1.80
N THR A 19 7.24 -0.66 2.36
CA THR A 19 6.97 0.41 3.32
C THR A 19 7.62 0.16 4.68
N TRP A 20 7.88 -1.12 5.02
CA TRP A 20 8.42 -1.58 6.30
C TRP A 20 7.59 -1.14 7.51
N LEU A 21 6.33 -0.77 7.28
CA LEU A 21 5.40 -0.36 8.32
C LEU A 21 4.80 -1.59 9.00
N THR A 22 4.53 -1.47 10.30
CA THR A 22 3.65 -2.41 11.00
C THR A 22 2.20 -2.05 10.77
N LYS A 23 1.27 -2.97 11.04
CA LYS A 23 -0.17 -2.68 10.97
C LYS A 23 -0.57 -1.49 11.85
N GLN A 24 0.14 -1.28 12.96
CA GLN A 24 -0.07 -0.19 13.89
C GLN A 24 0.38 1.15 13.31
N ASP A 25 1.42 1.15 12.47
CA ASP A 25 1.93 2.38 11.83
C ASP A 25 1.06 2.84 10.66
N LEU A 26 0.28 1.95 10.04
CA LEU A 26 -0.56 2.26 8.88
C LEU A 26 -1.56 3.40 9.16
N GLY A 27 -2.01 3.54 10.41
CA GLY A 27 -2.89 4.64 10.81
C GLY A 27 -2.27 6.04 10.63
N GLY A 28 -0.94 6.14 10.65
CA GLY A 28 -0.20 7.38 10.47
C GLY A 28 0.09 7.77 9.01
N LEU A 29 -0.34 6.97 8.01
CA LEU A 29 -0.07 7.27 6.60
C LEU A 29 -0.64 8.63 6.16
N SER A 30 -1.84 8.97 6.63
CA SER A 30 -2.48 10.26 6.30
C SER A 30 -1.84 11.44 7.03
N ASP A 31 -1.02 11.20 8.06
CA ASP A 31 -0.30 12.23 8.80
C ASP A 31 0.98 12.68 8.06
N LEU A 32 1.43 11.93 7.05
CA LEU A 32 2.63 12.25 6.27
C LEU A 32 2.48 13.54 5.44
N HIS A 33 1.25 13.87 5.01
CA HIS A 33 0.98 15.12 4.29
C HIS A 33 -0.51 15.50 4.33
N PRO A 34 -0.86 16.74 4.72
CA PRO A 34 -2.26 17.15 4.94
C PRO A 34 -3.15 17.12 3.69
N GLY A 35 -2.54 17.18 2.52
CA GLY A 35 -3.23 17.07 1.22
C GLY A 35 -3.49 15.65 0.74
N TYR A 36 -3.12 14.61 1.49
CA TYR A 36 -3.29 13.22 1.06
C TYR A 36 -4.05 12.40 2.10
N VAL A 37 -4.77 11.40 1.59
CA VAL A 37 -5.31 10.30 2.38
C VAL A 37 -4.56 9.06 1.95
N GLY A 38 -4.18 8.22 2.92
CA GLY A 38 -3.36 7.04 2.67
C GLY A 38 -3.88 5.81 3.39
N VAL A 39 -3.80 4.68 2.69
CA VAL A 39 -4.02 3.36 3.27
C VAL A 39 -2.96 2.37 2.82
N GLY A 40 -2.73 1.33 3.62
CA GLY A 40 -1.77 0.30 3.27
C GLY A 40 -2.11 -1.05 3.87
N GLU A 41 -1.28 -2.03 3.51
CA GLU A 41 -1.27 -3.37 4.05
C GLU A 41 0.14 -3.67 4.57
N ALA A 42 0.20 -4.42 5.67
CA ALA A 42 1.44 -4.76 6.35
C ALA A 42 1.40 -6.18 6.86
N THR A 43 2.51 -6.90 6.66
CA THR A 43 2.68 -8.27 7.17
C THR A 43 2.85 -8.27 8.69
N THR A 44 3.55 -7.27 9.23
CA THR A 44 3.95 -7.26 10.63
C THR A 44 2.83 -6.73 11.53
N ASP A 45 2.36 -7.60 12.43
CA ASP A 45 1.35 -7.27 13.44
C ASP A 45 1.93 -7.40 14.85
N LEU A 46 2.16 -6.26 15.52
CA LEU A 46 2.74 -6.22 16.86
C LEU A 46 1.83 -6.83 17.94
N ASN A 47 0.52 -6.97 17.67
CA ASN A 47 -0.42 -7.56 18.62
C ASN A 47 -0.35 -9.10 18.66
N SER A 48 0.31 -9.73 17.68
CA SER A 48 0.39 -11.20 17.57
C SER A 48 1.39 -11.85 18.55
N GLY A 49 2.13 -11.04 19.32
CA GLY A 49 3.02 -11.49 20.40
C GLY A 49 4.34 -12.14 19.95
N LEU A 50 4.43 -12.66 18.72
CA LEU A 50 5.62 -13.29 18.15
C LEU A 50 5.92 -12.74 16.75
N LEU A 51 6.89 -11.84 16.67
CA LEU A 51 7.47 -11.40 15.40
C LEU A 51 8.27 -12.56 14.79
N ARG A 52 7.66 -13.36 13.93
CA ARG A 52 8.36 -14.39 13.15
C ARG A 52 8.88 -13.81 11.83
N GLY A 53 10.20 -13.76 11.67
CA GLY A 53 10.88 -13.47 10.40
C GLY A 53 11.42 -12.04 10.23
N ARG A 54 11.97 -11.74 9.04
CA ARG A 54 12.27 -10.35 8.61
C ARG A 54 10.95 -9.56 8.57
N VAL A 55 10.99 -8.26 8.89
CA VAL A 55 9.85 -7.34 8.68
C VAL A 55 9.47 -7.43 7.20
N ALA A 56 8.36 -8.09 6.91
CA ALA A 56 8.04 -8.47 5.54
C ALA A 56 7.36 -7.29 4.86
N GLY A 57 8.15 -6.51 4.12
CA GLY A 57 7.71 -5.54 3.12
C GLY A 57 6.56 -4.63 3.58
N GLY A 58 5.48 -4.64 2.80
CA GLY A 58 4.31 -3.80 2.99
C GLY A 58 4.08 -2.90 1.79
N VAL A 59 2.82 -2.54 1.59
CA VAL A 59 2.37 -1.68 0.50
C VAL A 59 1.51 -0.57 1.05
N ALA A 60 1.56 0.60 0.40
CA ALA A 60 0.63 1.68 0.67
C ALA A 60 0.22 2.37 -0.63
N ILE A 61 -0.99 2.90 -0.64
CA ILE A 61 -1.51 3.76 -1.69
C ILE A 61 -2.06 5.03 -1.04
N MET A 62 -1.61 6.18 -1.54
CA MET A 62 -2.05 7.49 -1.10
C MET A 62 -2.61 8.26 -2.27
N TRP A 63 -3.58 9.13 -2.03
CA TRP A 63 -4.15 10.00 -3.06
C TRP A 63 -4.45 11.38 -2.53
N ARG A 64 -4.51 12.36 -3.42
CA ARG A 64 -4.90 13.72 -3.05
C ARG A 64 -6.31 13.74 -2.49
N SER A 65 -6.47 14.38 -1.34
CA SER A 65 -7.75 14.44 -0.61
C SER A 65 -8.88 15.08 -1.42
N CYS A 66 -8.56 15.97 -2.37
CA CYS A 66 -9.55 16.55 -3.29
C CYS A 66 -10.26 15.49 -4.17
N HIS A 67 -9.61 14.36 -4.45
CA HIS A 67 -10.18 13.23 -5.21
C HIS A 67 -10.92 12.22 -4.34
N GLY A 68 -10.98 12.41 -3.02
CA GLY A 68 -11.54 11.44 -2.09
C GLY A 68 -13.00 11.05 -2.38
N HIS A 69 -13.79 11.95 -2.96
CA HIS A 69 -15.18 11.69 -3.35
C HIS A 69 -15.33 10.75 -4.56
N LEU A 70 -14.25 10.51 -5.32
CA LEU A 70 -14.20 9.63 -6.48
C LEU A 70 -13.51 8.31 -6.17
N ILE A 71 -12.93 8.17 -4.98
CA ILE A 71 -12.05 7.06 -4.62
C ILE A 71 -12.69 6.20 -3.53
N SER A 72 -12.62 4.89 -3.70
CA SER A 72 -12.96 3.90 -2.68
C SER A 72 -11.83 2.91 -2.50
N GLU A 73 -11.54 2.52 -1.26
CA GLU A 73 -10.50 1.55 -0.95
C GLU A 73 -10.88 0.15 -1.43
N VAL A 74 -9.91 -0.58 -1.97
CA VAL A 74 -10.05 -1.98 -2.37
C VAL A 74 -9.04 -2.82 -1.60
N ARG A 75 -9.55 -3.54 -0.59
CA ARG A 75 -8.77 -4.46 0.24
C ARG A 75 -8.75 -5.84 -0.40
N LEU A 76 -7.57 -6.32 -0.75
CA LEU A 76 -7.39 -7.59 -1.47
C LEU A 76 -7.20 -8.79 -0.53
N GLY A 77 -7.12 -8.57 0.79
CA GLY A 77 -6.97 -9.63 1.77
C GLY A 77 -5.55 -10.24 1.84
N VAL A 78 -4.56 -9.53 1.32
CA VAL A 78 -3.14 -9.93 1.31
C VAL A 78 -2.26 -8.78 1.80
N ASP A 79 -1.08 -9.10 2.33
CA ASP A 79 -0.12 -8.13 2.88
C ASP A 79 0.77 -7.45 1.82
N TRP A 80 0.76 -7.96 0.59
CA TRP A 80 1.61 -7.53 -0.52
C TRP A 80 0.87 -6.75 -1.62
N ALA A 81 -0.45 -6.53 -1.49
CA ALA A 81 -1.20 -5.73 -2.45
C ALA A 81 -2.40 -4.99 -1.83
N ILE A 82 -2.64 -3.78 -2.34
CA ILE A 82 -3.78 -2.94 -2.00
C ILE A 82 -4.19 -2.14 -3.24
N GLY A 83 -5.46 -1.80 -3.36
CA GLY A 83 -5.93 -0.98 -4.46
C GLY A 83 -6.88 0.13 -4.04
N ILE A 84 -7.18 0.97 -5.02
CA ILE A 84 -8.29 1.90 -5.01
C ILE A 84 -9.13 1.72 -6.27
N GLU A 85 -10.42 1.91 -6.11
CA GLU A 85 -11.36 2.10 -7.20
C GLU A 85 -11.53 3.61 -7.42
N TYR A 86 -11.30 4.06 -8.65
CA TYR A 86 -11.63 5.42 -9.08
C TYR A 86 -12.91 5.37 -9.91
N ARG A 87 -13.92 6.14 -9.52
CA ARG A 87 -15.20 6.25 -10.23
C ARG A 87 -15.62 7.71 -10.38
N SER A 88 -15.67 8.17 -11.63
CA SER A 88 -16.32 9.41 -12.05
C SER A 88 -17.48 9.13 -13.01
N ALA A 89 -18.11 10.17 -13.56
CA ALA A 89 -19.17 10.00 -14.56
C ALA A 89 -18.67 9.34 -15.86
N ASP A 90 -17.45 9.68 -16.28
CA ASP A 90 -16.90 9.29 -17.59
C ASP A 90 -15.83 8.19 -17.50
N HIS A 91 -15.28 7.96 -16.31
CA HIS A 91 -14.15 7.06 -16.11
C HIS A 91 -14.35 6.16 -14.90
N HIS A 92 -14.04 4.88 -15.08
CA HIS A 92 -14.04 3.89 -14.01
C HIS A 92 -12.84 2.97 -14.20
N PHE A 93 -11.94 2.96 -13.25
CA PHE A 93 -10.74 2.11 -13.28
C PHE A 93 -10.25 1.79 -11.88
N TYR A 94 -9.35 0.82 -11.79
CA TYR A 94 -8.68 0.44 -10.56
C TYR A 94 -7.20 0.77 -10.66
N ILE A 95 -6.63 1.24 -9.56
CA ILE A 95 -5.18 1.33 -9.38
C ILE A 95 -4.82 0.35 -8.28
N ILE A 96 -3.95 -0.61 -8.59
CA ILE A 96 -3.50 -1.63 -7.65
C ILE A 96 -1.99 -1.49 -7.47
N THR A 97 -1.57 -1.30 -6.22
CA THR A 97 -0.18 -1.40 -5.80
C THR A 97 0.11 -2.85 -5.44
N ILE A 98 1.17 -3.41 -6.01
CA ILE A 98 1.62 -4.77 -5.77
C ILE A 98 3.10 -4.72 -5.45
N TYR A 99 3.50 -5.27 -4.31
CA TYR A 99 4.89 -5.61 -4.03
C TYR A 99 5.09 -7.08 -4.39
N ALA A 100 5.38 -7.32 -5.67
CA ALA A 100 5.60 -8.67 -6.16
C ALA A 100 6.88 -9.23 -5.52
N PRO A 101 6.87 -10.49 -5.10
CA PRO A 101 8.04 -11.04 -4.46
C PRO A 101 9.21 -11.20 -5.46
N TYR A 102 10.43 -11.09 -4.94
CA TYR A 102 11.65 -11.08 -5.75
C TYR A 102 11.84 -12.39 -6.53
N GLU A 103 11.76 -12.32 -7.86
CA GLU A 103 11.93 -13.47 -8.73
C GLU A 103 13.34 -14.06 -8.60
N CYS A 104 13.47 -15.07 -7.75
CA CYS A 104 14.57 -16.02 -7.79
C CYS A 104 14.02 -17.44 -7.63
N ARG A 105 14.72 -18.42 -8.19
CA ARG A 105 14.30 -19.84 -8.13
C ARG A 105 14.12 -20.33 -6.70
N ASP A 106 14.86 -19.77 -5.74
CA ASP A 106 14.76 -20.17 -4.34
C ASP A 106 13.41 -19.76 -3.71
N ASN A 107 12.74 -18.75 -4.27
CA ASN A 107 11.43 -18.28 -3.80
C ASN A 107 10.25 -18.90 -4.57
N GLU A 108 10.49 -19.67 -5.63
CA GLU A 108 9.45 -20.30 -6.47
C GLU A 108 8.38 -21.06 -5.66
N PRO A 109 8.72 -21.83 -4.60
CA PRO A 109 7.71 -22.50 -3.77
C PRO A 109 6.76 -21.53 -3.05
N LEU A 110 7.23 -20.34 -2.65
CA LEU A 110 6.42 -19.35 -1.93
C LEU A 110 5.30 -18.77 -2.80
N TYR A 111 5.45 -18.83 -4.13
CA TYR A 111 4.49 -18.28 -5.09
C TYR A 111 3.47 -19.32 -5.52
N LEU A 112 3.91 -20.58 -5.66
CA LEU A 112 3.06 -21.69 -6.12
C LEU A 112 2.16 -22.23 -5.00
N GLU A 113 2.56 -22.14 -3.73
CA GLU A 113 1.72 -22.61 -2.60
C GLU A 113 0.58 -21.64 -2.24
N ARG A 114 0.61 -20.40 -2.75
CA ARG A 114 -0.36 -19.35 -2.42
C ARG A 114 -1.32 -19.00 -3.58
N MET A 115 -1.20 -19.67 -4.73
CA MET A 115 -2.16 -19.64 -5.85
C MET A 115 -3.14 -20.81 -5.74
#